data_AF-A0A8B8ZNN1-F1
#
_entry.id   AF-A0A8B8ZNN1-F1
#
_cell.length_a   1.000
_cell.length_b   1.000
_cell.length_c   1.000
_cell.angle_alpha   90.00
_cell.angle_beta   90.00
_cell.angle_gamma   90.00
#
_symmetry.space_group_name_H-M   'P 1'
#
loop_
_entity.id
_entity.type
_entity.pdbx_description
1 polymer ?
#
loop_
_entity_poly.entity_id
_entity_poly.type
_entity_poly.pdbx_seq_one_letter_code
_entity_poly.pdbx_strand_id
1 'polypeptide(L)'
;MVGRSSSSNPSDVLRQIKGFVLLLIQDISRNRAPSVALDRFRIYCSDPSGNCICNYDLPIGKEIISLEKESHAYRLDVLLRVLQIIQQLLQEKRHASKRDIYYMHPSVFLDIASVAKYVLVVEKETVFQRLANDQFCERNHCIVITGRGYPDVPTRRFLRHLVEQLHLPVYCLVDSDPYGFDILTTYRFGSMLLLLKSHLFSKQMAYDAMLMHVPELRWLGVFPSDFEKYNLPDHCLLHLTSEDKKKVEAMLSRCYLHKEAPKWRLELEIMLQKGVKFEIEALSVNSLSFLSDWYIPSKIQNGYYI
;
A
#
# COMPACT_ATOMS: atom_id res chain seq x y z
N MET A 1 -19.50 0.77 -4.13
CA MET A 1 -20.28 1.50 -3.11
C MET A 1 -20.73 2.80 -3.72
N VAL A 2 -22.02 2.89 -4.06
CA VAL A 2 -22.65 4.09 -4.59
C VAL A 2 -22.81 5.04 -3.39
N GLY A 3 -22.06 6.13 -3.38
CA GLY A 3 -22.20 7.17 -2.37
C GLY A 3 -23.61 7.74 -2.43
N ARG A 4 -24.37 7.65 -1.33
CA ARG A 4 -25.66 8.32 -1.21
C ARG A 4 -25.42 9.82 -1.38
N SER A 5 -26.09 10.39 -2.37
CA SER A 5 -26.10 11.81 -2.66
C SER A 5 -26.83 12.58 -1.56
N SER A 6 -26.12 12.96 -0.49
CA SER A 6 -26.43 14.27 0.11
C SER A 6 -25.95 15.29 -0.91
N SER A 7 -26.82 15.75 -1.81
CA SER A 7 -26.49 16.79 -2.77
C SER A 7 -26.35 18.12 -2.02
N SER A 8 -25.25 18.28 -1.28
CA SER A 8 -24.85 19.58 -0.74
C SER A 8 -24.65 20.51 -1.94
N ASN A 9 -25.38 21.62 -1.98
CA ASN A 9 -25.27 22.58 -3.06
C ASN A 9 -23.79 23.06 -3.15
N PRO A 10 -23.16 23.06 -4.34
CA PRO A 10 -21.80 23.58 -4.51
C PRO A 10 -21.57 24.96 -3.87
N SER A 11 -22.60 25.83 -3.87
CA SER A 11 -22.54 27.14 -3.22
C SER A 11 -22.41 27.06 -1.70
N ASP A 12 -23.05 26.08 -1.05
CA ASP A 12 -22.96 25.87 0.39
C ASP A 12 -21.57 25.38 0.80
N VAL A 13 -21.00 24.45 0.03
CA VAL A 13 -19.63 23.95 0.27
C VAL A 13 -18.63 25.08 0.10
N LEU A 14 -18.74 25.89 -0.95
CA LEU A 14 -17.87 27.07 -1.15
C LEU A 14 -18.00 28.07 0.01
N ARG A 15 -19.21 28.30 0.51
CA ARG A 15 -19.44 29.19 1.67
C ARG A 15 -18.79 28.62 2.94
N GLN A 16 -18.90 27.31 3.17
CA GLN A 16 -18.27 26.65 4.32
C GLN A 16 -16.74 26.71 4.26
N ILE A 17 -16.14 26.45 3.08
CA ILE A 17 -14.69 26.57 2.87
C ILE A 17 -14.22 27.99 3.18
N LYS A 18 -14.91 29.01 2.64
CA LYS A 18 -14.58 30.42 2.91
C LYS A 18 -14.71 30.77 4.39
N GLY A 19 -15.78 30.32 5.04
CA GLY A 19 -15.99 30.55 6.48
C GLY A 19 -14.87 29.92 7.33
N PHE A 20 -14.48 28.69 7.00
CA PHE A 20 -13.39 27.99 7.66
C PHE A 20 -12.05 28.73 7.52
N VAL A 21 -11.67 29.11 6.30
CA VAL A 21 -10.42 29.85 6.05
C VAL A 21 -10.42 31.21 6.76
N LEU A 22 -11.57 31.91 6.77
CA LEU A 22 -11.72 33.20 7.44
C LEU A 22 -11.51 33.09 8.96
N LEU A 23 -12.00 32.02 9.60
CA LEU A 23 -11.77 31.77 11.02
C LEU A 23 -10.27 31.58 11.33
N LEU A 24 -9.56 30.80 10.51
CA LEU A 24 -8.12 30.61 10.68
C LEU A 24 -7.33 31.92 10.53
N ILE A 25 -7.68 32.75 9.55
CA ILE A 25 -7.05 34.06 9.34
C ILE A 25 -7.34 34.99 10.52
N GLN A 26 -8.57 34.96 11.07
CA GLN A 26 -8.92 35.74 12.25
C GLN A 26 -8.09 35.35 13.48
N ASP A 27 -7.86 34.06 13.70
CA ASP A 27 -6.99 33.59 14.79
C ASP A 27 -5.55 34.09 14.62
N ILE A 28 -4.99 33.93 13.41
CA ILE A 28 -3.63 34.40 13.09
C ILE A 28 -3.51 35.92 13.29
N SER A 29 -4.46 36.71 12.76
CA SER A 29 -4.45 38.18 12.89
C SER A 29 -4.53 38.67 14.34
N ARG A 30 -5.06 37.85 15.24
CA ARG A 30 -5.16 38.13 16.68
C ARG A 30 -3.99 37.54 17.49
N ASN A 31 -2.93 37.06 16.83
CA ASN A 31 -1.81 36.34 17.44
C ASN A 31 -2.25 35.13 18.29
N ARG A 32 -3.33 34.46 17.89
CA ARG A 32 -3.76 33.19 18.49
C ARG A 32 -3.33 32.05 17.58
N ALA A 33 -2.83 30.97 18.17
CA ALA A 33 -2.57 29.76 17.42
C ALA A 33 -3.91 29.17 16.94
N PRO A 34 -4.15 29.06 15.62
CA PRO A 34 -5.36 28.46 15.09
C PRO A 34 -5.46 27.00 15.52
N SER A 35 -6.67 26.59 15.90
CA SER A 35 -6.96 25.21 16.23
C SER A 35 -8.22 24.74 15.51
N VAL A 36 -8.18 23.51 14.99
CA VAL A 36 -9.23 22.90 14.20
C VAL A 36 -9.63 21.58 14.84
N ALA A 37 -10.91 21.45 15.18
CA ALA A 37 -11.46 20.19 15.64
C ALA A 37 -11.95 19.37 14.44
N LEU A 38 -11.30 18.24 14.18
CA LEU A 38 -11.69 17.28 13.16
C LEU A 38 -12.44 16.11 13.78
N ASP A 39 -13.55 15.73 13.17
CA ASP A 39 -14.29 14.53 13.53
C ASP A 39 -13.50 13.28 13.18
N ARG A 40 -13.41 12.34 14.13
CA ARG A 40 -12.78 11.04 13.95
C ARG A 40 -13.85 10.00 13.61
N PHE A 41 -13.67 9.33 12.48
CA PHE A 41 -14.56 8.28 12.00
C PHE A 41 -13.90 6.90 12.13
N ARG A 42 -14.69 5.87 12.41
CA ARG A 42 -14.20 4.47 12.35
C ARG A 42 -14.08 4.08 10.89
N ILE A 43 -12.93 3.54 10.52
CA ILE A 43 -12.69 3.00 9.17
C ILE A 43 -13.11 1.51 9.13
N TYR A 44 -13.16 0.85 10.30
CA TYR A 44 -13.42 -0.59 10.42
C TYR A 44 -14.35 -0.89 11.61
N CYS A 45 -15.14 -1.95 11.49
CA CYS A 45 -15.93 -2.51 12.56
C CYS A 45 -15.05 -3.42 13.44
N SER A 46 -15.05 -3.19 14.76
CA SER A 46 -14.28 -3.99 15.73
C SER A 46 -15.12 -5.05 16.45
N ASP A 47 -16.36 -5.29 16.01
CA ASP A 47 -17.28 -6.23 16.63
C ASP A 47 -17.06 -7.65 16.06
N PRO A 48 -16.55 -8.60 16.86
CA PRO A 48 -16.32 -9.97 16.40
C PRO A 48 -17.62 -10.79 16.24
N SER A 49 -18.78 -10.27 16.67
CA SER A 49 -20.06 -11.01 16.65
C SER A 49 -20.84 -10.92 15.33
N GLY A 50 -20.43 -10.04 14.40
CA GLY A 50 -21.08 -9.87 13.11
C GLY A 50 -22.46 -9.17 13.13
N ASN A 51 -23.02 -8.88 14.31
CA ASN A 51 -24.31 -8.19 14.49
C ASN A 51 -24.15 -6.69 14.79
N CYS A 52 -23.18 -6.04 14.15
CA CYS A 52 -22.85 -4.64 14.42
C CYS A 52 -23.87 -3.66 13.79
N ILE A 53 -24.37 -2.72 14.60
CA ILE A 53 -25.20 -1.56 14.14
C ILE A 53 -24.30 -0.33 13.91
N CYS A 54 -23.02 -0.53 13.61
CA CYS A 54 -22.06 0.56 13.43
C CYS A 54 -22.41 1.39 12.20
N ASN A 55 -22.67 2.67 12.43
CA ASN A 55 -22.83 3.65 11.36
C ASN A 55 -21.48 4.33 11.11
N TYR A 56 -20.87 4.08 9.94
CA TYR A 56 -19.62 4.71 9.51
C TYR A 56 -19.72 6.24 9.36
N ASP A 57 -20.94 6.77 9.28
CA ASP A 57 -21.21 8.19 9.10
C ASP A 57 -21.26 8.96 10.43
N LEU A 58 -21.14 8.30 11.59
CA LEU A 58 -21.14 8.96 12.91
C LEU A 58 -19.72 9.10 13.46
N PRO A 59 -19.34 10.31 13.92
CA PRO A 59 -18.03 10.53 14.54
C PRO A 59 -17.97 9.91 15.93
N ILE A 60 -16.81 9.35 16.28
CA ILE A 60 -16.56 8.66 17.57
C ILE A 60 -15.80 9.58 18.54
N GLY A 61 -15.40 10.75 18.07
CA GLY A 61 -14.77 11.78 18.87
C GLY A 61 -14.20 12.87 17.98
N LYS A 62 -13.55 13.84 18.61
CA LYS A 62 -12.85 14.92 17.91
C LYS A 62 -11.35 14.84 18.16
N GLU A 63 -10.58 15.20 17.16
CA GLU A 63 -9.15 15.43 17.24
C GLU A 63 -8.90 16.93 17.06
N ILE A 64 -8.05 17.53 17.88
CA ILE A 64 -7.71 18.95 17.79
C ILE A 64 -6.33 19.08 17.13
N ILE A 65 -6.30 19.66 15.93
CA ILE A 65 -5.09 20.05 15.21
C ILE A 65 -4.81 21.52 15.54
N SER A 66 -3.57 21.86 15.88
CA SER A 66 -3.15 23.20 16.31
C SER A 66 -1.83 23.56 15.65
N LEU A 67 -1.64 24.83 15.25
CA LEU A 67 -0.35 25.30 14.70
C LEU A 67 0.80 25.31 15.73
N GLU A 68 0.54 25.02 17.01
CA GLU A 68 1.58 24.94 18.05
C GLU A 68 2.49 23.72 17.90
N LYS A 69 2.06 22.68 17.19
CA LYS A 69 2.84 21.46 16.95
C LYS A 69 3.18 21.35 15.48
N GLU A 70 4.46 21.12 15.16
CA GLU A 70 4.95 21.01 13.78
C GLU A 70 4.21 19.93 12.97
N SER A 71 3.98 18.75 13.56
CA SER A 71 3.22 17.66 12.92
C SER A 71 1.76 18.01 12.64
N HIS A 72 1.15 18.86 13.46
CA HIS A 72 -0.21 19.35 13.27
C HIS A 72 -0.26 20.46 12.22
N ALA A 73 0.73 21.35 12.20
CA ALA A 73 0.86 22.41 11.21
C ALA A 73 0.95 21.84 9.80
N TYR A 74 1.74 20.78 9.60
CA TYR A 74 1.81 20.08 8.32
C TYR A 74 0.45 19.52 7.88
N ARG A 75 -0.27 18.83 8.78
CA ARG A 75 -1.62 18.30 8.48
C ARG A 75 -2.61 19.40 8.11
N LEU A 76 -2.51 20.57 8.76
CA LEU A 76 -3.35 21.72 8.44
C LEU A 76 -3.01 22.32 7.08
N ASP A 77 -1.73 22.40 6.70
CA ASP A 77 -1.30 22.85 5.37
C ASP A 77 -1.86 21.95 4.26
N VAL A 78 -1.71 20.63 4.39
CA VAL A 78 -2.27 19.67 3.43
C VAL A 78 -3.79 19.81 3.32
N LEU A 79 -4.48 19.96 4.46
CA LEU A 79 -5.92 20.17 4.47
C LEU A 79 -6.31 21.45 3.71
N LEU A 80 -5.61 22.55 3.93
CA LEU A 80 -5.87 23.82 3.23
C LEU A 80 -5.62 23.72 1.73
N ARG A 81 -4.55 23.05 1.30
CA ARG A 81 -4.28 22.79 -0.13
C ARG A 81 -5.36 21.94 -0.79
N VAL A 82 -5.82 20.89 -0.10
CA VAL A 82 -6.93 20.06 -0.61
C VAL A 82 -8.22 20.88 -0.68
N LEU A 83 -8.53 21.70 0.32
CA LEU A 83 -9.70 22.60 0.27
C LEU A 83 -9.60 23.61 -0.87
N GLN A 84 -8.40 24.13 -1.17
CA GLN A 84 -8.17 25.01 -2.32
C GLN A 84 -8.45 24.29 -3.65
N ILE A 85 -7.99 23.04 -3.80
CA ILE A 85 -8.28 22.23 -5.01
C ILE A 85 -9.79 21.99 -5.14
N ILE A 86 -10.46 21.62 -4.04
CA ILE A 86 -11.92 21.43 -4.04
C ILE A 86 -12.63 22.74 -4.42
N GLN A 87 -12.20 23.87 -3.87
CA GLN A 87 -12.75 25.19 -4.22
C GLN A 87 -12.61 25.47 -5.72
N GLN A 88 -11.44 25.23 -6.31
CA GLN A 88 -11.20 25.44 -7.74
C GLN A 88 -12.08 24.52 -8.60
N LEU A 89 -12.18 23.23 -8.25
CA LEU A 89 -13.04 22.27 -8.93
C LEU A 89 -14.52 22.68 -8.90
N LEU A 90 -15.01 23.15 -7.76
CA LEU A 90 -16.38 23.64 -7.61
C LEU A 90 -16.63 24.90 -8.44
N GLN A 91 -15.67 25.83 -8.50
CA GLN A 91 -15.75 27.06 -9.30
C GLN A 91 -15.73 26.76 -10.81
N GLU A 92 -14.89 25.83 -11.25
CA GLU A 92 -14.78 25.39 -12.64
C GLU A 92 -15.90 24.42 -13.05
N LYS A 93 -16.79 24.02 -12.12
CA LYS A 93 -17.81 22.98 -12.32
C LYS A 93 -17.23 21.66 -12.83
N ARG A 94 -16.04 21.31 -12.36
CA ARG A 94 -15.34 20.06 -12.68
C ARG A 94 -15.44 19.08 -11.54
N HIS A 95 -15.46 17.80 -11.88
CA HIS A 95 -15.40 16.71 -10.92
C HIS A 95 -14.02 16.07 -10.95
N ALA A 96 -13.52 15.70 -9.77
CA ALA A 96 -12.30 14.94 -9.61
C ALA A 96 -12.51 13.89 -8.52
N SER A 97 -12.03 12.67 -8.77
CA SER A 97 -11.92 11.64 -7.75
C SER A 97 -10.75 11.95 -6.81
N LYS A 98 -10.68 11.25 -5.66
CA LYS A 98 -9.52 11.30 -4.77
C LYS A 98 -8.21 10.95 -5.51
N ARG A 99 -8.27 10.03 -6.48
CA ARG A 99 -7.12 9.64 -7.30
C ARG A 99 -6.69 10.75 -8.25
N ASP A 100 -7.65 11.45 -8.84
CA ASP A 100 -7.35 12.56 -9.75
C ASP A 100 -6.65 13.70 -9.01
N ILE A 101 -7.10 14.03 -7.79
CA ILE A 101 -6.43 15.02 -6.93
C ILE A 101 -4.98 14.61 -6.65
N TYR A 102 -4.76 13.34 -6.32
CA TYR A 102 -3.41 12.80 -6.09
C TYR A 102 -2.50 12.93 -7.32
N TYR A 103 -3.00 12.65 -8.52
CA TYR A 103 -2.18 12.73 -9.75
C TYR A 103 -1.99 14.15 -10.29
N MET A 104 -3.00 15.02 -10.17
CA MET A 104 -2.93 16.39 -10.67
C MET A 104 -2.10 17.30 -9.76
N HIS A 105 -2.07 16.99 -8.46
CA HIS A 105 -1.36 17.81 -7.47
C HIS A 105 -0.44 16.97 -6.57
N PRO A 106 0.61 16.32 -7.13
CA PRO A 106 1.57 15.56 -6.32
C PRO A 106 2.23 16.42 -5.24
N SER A 107 2.37 17.74 -5.50
CA SER A 107 2.93 18.74 -4.59
C SER A 107 2.23 18.83 -3.24
N VAL A 108 0.95 18.46 -3.17
CA VAL A 108 0.18 18.44 -1.92
C VAL A 108 0.56 17.27 -1.01
N PHE A 109 1.21 16.25 -1.58
CA PHE A 109 1.55 15.00 -0.91
C PHE A 109 3.06 14.72 -0.93
N LEU A 110 3.89 15.75 -1.18
CA LEU A 110 5.34 15.60 -1.25
C LEU A 110 5.95 15.33 0.12
N ASP A 111 5.54 16.08 1.15
CA ASP A 111 6.20 16.03 2.46
C ASP A 111 5.59 14.93 3.34
N ILE A 112 5.78 13.66 2.97
CA ILE A 112 5.27 12.56 3.80
C ILE A 112 6.15 12.47 5.06
N ALA A 113 5.62 12.90 6.20
CA ALA A 113 6.24 12.65 7.51
C ALA A 113 5.66 11.37 8.11
N SER A 114 6.49 10.36 8.35
CA SER A 114 6.07 9.08 8.90
C SER A 114 7.02 8.58 9.98
N VAL A 115 6.47 8.00 11.04
CA VAL A 115 7.22 7.26 12.07
C VAL A 115 7.45 5.79 11.67
N ALA A 116 7.05 5.41 10.46
CA ALA A 116 7.20 4.06 9.97
C ALA A 116 8.69 3.70 9.79
N LYS A 117 9.04 2.46 10.14
CA LYS A 117 10.38 1.89 10.02
C LYS A 117 10.59 1.17 8.67
N TYR A 118 9.51 0.73 8.04
CA TYR A 118 9.53 0.02 6.76
C TYR A 118 8.17 0.07 6.06
N VAL A 119 8.16 -0.27 4.77
CA VAL A 119 6.96 -0.52 3.98
C VAL A 119 6.84 -2.02 3.71
N LEU A 120 5.66 -2.58 3.93
CA LEU A 120 5.32 -3.98 3.63
C LEU A 120 4.27 -4.02 2.53
N VAL A 121 4.66 -4.53 1.37
CA VAL A 121 3.75 -4.86 0.27
C VAL A 121 3.21 -6.27 0.50
N VAL A 122 1.89 -6.43 0.45
CA VAL A 122 1.21 -7.72 0.59
C VAL A 122 0.37 -7.96 -0.66
N GLU A 123 0.52 -9.12 -1.28
CA GLU A 123 -0.25 -9.48 -2.47
C GLU A 123 -1.75 -9.62 -2.18
N LYS A 124 -2.09 -10.47 -1.21
CA LYS A 124 -3.45 -10.98 -1.01
C LYS A 124 -4.25 -10.09 -0.07
N GLU A 125 -5.49 -9.75 -0.46
CA GLU A 125 -6.38 -8.90 0.34
C GLU A 125 -6.73 -9.54 1.68
N THR A 126 -6.96 -10.85 1.74
CA THR A 126 -7.31 -11.54 3.00
C THR A 126 -6.19 -11.41 4.03
N VAL A 127 -4.93 -11.55 3.58
CA VAL A 127 -3.74 -11.33 4.41
C VAL A 127 -3.64 -9.88 4.86
N PHE A 128 -3.87 -8.92 3.96
CA PHE A 128 -3.90 -7.49 4.32
C PHE A 128 -4.94 -7.20 5.42
N GLN A 129 -6.16 -7.70 5.25
CA GLN A 129 -7.24 -7.55 6.23
C GLN A 129 -6.87 -8.20 7.57
N ARG A 130 -6.20 -9.36 7.54
CA ARG A 130 -5.71 -10.01 8.76
C ARG A 130 -4.71 -9.13 9.51
N LEU A 131 -3.71 -8.60 8.82
CA LEU A 131 -2.72 -7.69 9.43
C LEU A 131 -3.37 -6.42 10.00
N ALA A 132 -4.39 -5.89 9.32
CA ALA A 132 -5.15 -4.75 9.82
C ALA A 132 -5.91 -5.08 11.12
N ASN A 133 -6.59 -6.23 11.17
CA ASN A 133 -7.29 -6.70 12.37
C ASN A 133 -6.34 -6.92 13.55
N ASP A 134 -5.12 -7.41 13.28
CA ASP A 134 -4.09 -7.62 14.30
C ASP A 134 -3.36 -6.32 14.70
N GLN A 135 -3.81 -5.15 14.22
CA GLN A 135 -3.19 -3.83 14.47
C GLN A 135 -1.69 -3.80 14.12
N PHE A 136 -1.31 -4.54 13.07
CA PHE A 136 0.09 -4.81 12.75
C PHE A 136 0.90 -3.53 12.48
N CYS A 137 0.30 -2.55 11.79
CA CYS A 137 0.94 -1.26 11.46
C CYS A 137 1.33 -0.47 12.71
N GLU A 138 0.45 -0.44 13.72
CA GLU A 138 0.67 0.30 14.96
C GLU A 138 1.74 -0.39 15.80
N ARG A 139 1.66 -1.72 15.93
CA ARG A 139 2.61 -2.53 16.70
C ARG A 139 4.03 -2.51 16.14
N ASN A 140 4.17 -2.56 14.82
CA ASN A 140 5.47 -2.67 14.17
C ASN A 140 5.99 -1.34 13.62
N HIS A 141 5.19 -0.27 13.71
CA HIS A 141 5.43 1.02 13.07
C HIS A 141 5.78 0.84 11.60
N CYS A 142 4.83 0.34 10.80
CA CYS A 142 5.06 0.12 9.37
C CYS A 142 3.88 0.58 8.53
N ILE A 143 4.14 0.83 7.25
CA ILE A 143 3.09 1.07 6.25
C ILE A 143 2.83 -0.23 5.52
N VAL A 144 1.57 -0.70 5.47
CA VAL A 144 1.19 -1.88 4.70
C VAL A 144 0.43 -1.45 3.44
N ILE A 145 0.81 -1.99 2.28
CA ILE A 145 0.20 -1.70 0.97
C ILE A 145 -0.23 -3.02 0.33
N THR A 146 -1.42 -3.03 -0.29
CA THR A 146 -1.91 -4.19 -1.05
C THR A 146 -2.29 -3.80 -2.47
N GLY A 147 -1.88 -4.63 -3.44
CA GLY A 147 -2.30 -4.54 -4.84
C GLY A 147 -3.53 -5.40 -5.17
N ARG A 148 -3.98 -6.26 -4.24
CA ARG A 148 -5.02 -7.29 -4.47
C ARG A 148 -4.68 -8.21 -5.64
N GLY A 149 -3.47 -8.77 -5.61
CA GLY A 149 -2.84 -9.47 -6.73
C GLY A 149 -1.90 -8.57 -7.52
N TYR A 150 -2.00 -8.60 -8.85
CA TYR A 150 -1.16 -7.78 -9.73
C TYR A 150 -1.39 -6.29 -9.51
N PRO A 151 -0.33 -5.50 -9.22
CA PRO A 151 -0.50 -4.09 -8.91
C PRO A 151 -0.86 -3.26 -10.14
N ASP A 152 -1.81 -2.34 -9.95
CA ASP A 152 -2.11 -1.31 -10.94
C ASP A 152 -1.03 -0.21 -10.97
N VAL A 153 -1.00 0.57 -12.05
CA VAL A 153 -0.09 1.71 -12.22
C VAL A 153 -0.13 2.68 -11.02
N PRO A 154 -1.33 3.05 -10.52
CA PRO A 154 -1.48 3.82 -9.29
C PRO A 154 -0.72 3.30 -8.08
N THR A 155 -0.91 2.03 -7.75
CA THR A 155 -0.31 1.39 -6.57
C THR A 155 1.20 1.43 -6.68
N ARG A 156 1.75 1.15 -7.87
CA ARG A 156 3.20 1.19 -8.09
C ARG A 156 3.77 2.60 -7.99
N ARG A 157 3.10 3.60 -8.57
CA ARG A 157 3.52 5.01 -8.46
C ARG A 157 3.49 5.49 -7.01
N PHE A 158 2.46 5.11 -6.26
CA PHE A 158 2.34 5.45 -4.85
C PHE A 158 3.45 4.79 -4.01
N LEU A 159 3.71 3.51 -4.23
CA LEU A 159 4.82 2.82 -3.58
C LEU A 159 6.16 3.48 -3.92
N ARG A 160 6.43 3.77 -5.20
CA ARG A 160 7.67 4.45 -5.61
C ARG A 160 7.83 5.81 -4.93
N HIS A 161 6.77 6.61 -4.92
CA HIS A 161 6.74 7.91 -4.25
C HIS A 161 7.04 7.78 -2.75
N LEU A 162 6.42 6.82 -2.06
CA LEU A 162 6.68 6.58 -0.63
C LEU A 162 8.15 6.24 -0.35
N VAL A 163 8.76 5.43 -1.21
CA VAL A 163 10.17 5.04 -1.07
C VAL A 163 11.11 6.23 -1.30
N GLU A 164 10.84 7.02 -2.34
CA GLU A 164 11.65 8.21 -2.66
C GLU A 164 11.54 9.30 -1.59
N GLN A 165 10.40 9.45 -0.93
CA GLN A 165 10.24 10.44 0.14
C GLN A 165 10.79 9.94 1.47
N LEU A 166 10.37 8.73 1.88
CA LEU A 166 10.65 8.24 3.23
C LEU A 166 11.98 7.48 3.35
N HIS A 167 12.57 7.06 2.22
CA HIS A 167 13.81 6.28 2.18
C HIS A 167 13.75 5.00 3.05
N LEU A 168 12.54 4.43 3.19
CA LEU A 168 12.30 3.26 4.03
C LEU A 168 12.62 1.96 3.29
N PRO A 169 13.10 0.93 4.01
CA PRO A 169 13.22 -0.40 3.43
C PRO A 169 11.85 -0.93 3.04
N VAL A 170 11.79 -1.59 1.88
CA VAL A 170 10.56 -2.19 1.34
C VAL A 170 10.67 -3.70 1.32
N TYR A 171 9.67 -4.35 1.88
CA TYR A 171 9.52 -5.79 1.91
C TYR A 171 8.26 -6.19 1.15
N CYS A 172 8.30 -7.30 0.43
CA CYS A 172 7.15 -7.84 -0.29
C CYS A 172 6.84 -9.26 0.16
N LEU A 173 5.56 -9.49 0.48
CA LEU A 173 4.99 -10.77 0.88
C LEU A 173 4.00 -11.24 -0.20
N VAL A 174 4.31 -12.35 -0.85
CA VAL A 174 3.54 -12.95 -1.95
C VAL A 174 3.31 -14.44 -1.68
N ASP A 175 2.34 -15.04 -2.38
CA ASP A 175 2.12 -16.48 -2.35
C ASP A 175 3.35 -17.24 -2.92
N SER A 176 3.58 -18.46 -2.42
CA SER A 176 4.68 -19.31 -2.88
C SER A 176 4.26 -20.08 -4.13
N ASP A 177 3.99 -19.33 -5.21
CA ASP A 177 3.63 -19.85 -6.50
C ASP A 177 4.22 -18.99 -7.66
N PRO A 178 4.10 -19.43 -8.92
CA PRO A 178 4.65 -18.68 -10.05
C PRO A 178 4.01 -17.31 -10.26
N TYR A 179 2.76 -17.10 -9.88
CA TYR A 179 2.04 -15.83 -10.06
C TYR A 179 2.43 -14.82 -8.98
N GLY A 180 2.53 -15.24 -7.72
CA GLY A 180 3.08 -14.45 -6.62
C GLY A 180 4.50 -13.97 -6.93
N PHE A 181 5.33 -14.86 -7.50
CA PHE A 181 6.66 -14.47 -7.98
C PHE A 181 6.61 -13.45 -9.13
N ASP A 182 5.69 -13.57 -10.08
CA ASP A 182 5.53 -12.59 -11.16
C ASP A 182 5.12 -11.20 -10.62
N ILE A 183 4.24 -11.17 -9.60
CA ILE A 183 3.81 -9.96 -8.91
C ILE A 183 5.01 -9.30 -8.22
N LEU A 184 5.81 -10.08 -7.49
CA LEU A 184 7.05 -9.63 -6.89
C LEU A 184 7.99 -9.00 -7.93
N THR A 185 8.23 -9.68 -9.05
CA THR A 185 9.08 -9.13 -10.13
C THR A 185 8.48 -7.89 -10.78
N THR A 186 7.16 -7.77 -10.83
CA THR A 186 6.47 -6.59 -11.37
C THR A 186 6.69 -5.35 -10.51
N TYR A 187 6.73 -5.50 -9.19
CA TYR A 187 7.09 -4.39 -8.30
C TYR A 187 8.56 -4.02 -8.39
N ARG A 188 9.48 -5.01 -8.44
CA ARG A 188 10.92 -4.75 -8.43
C ARG A 188 11.49 -4.29 -9.77
N PHE A 189 11.12 -4.96 -10.86
CA PHE A 189 11.72 -4.75 -12.19
C PHE A 189 10.76 -4.07 -13.17
N GLY A 190 9.50 -3.84 -12.76
CA GLY A 190 8.46 -3.35 -13.65
C GLY A 190 7.83 -4.46 -14.49
N SER A 191 6.81 -4.09 -15.28
CA SER A 191 6.14 -5.07 -16.16
C SER A 191 6.94 -5.24 -17.44
N MET A 192 7.37 -6.47 -17.74
CA MET A 192 8.06 -6.81 -18.99
C MET A 192 7.28 -6.36 -20.23
N LEU A 193 5.95 -6.43 -20.18
CA LEU A 193 5.09 -6.02 -21.30
C LEU A 193 5.08 -4.51 -21.51
N LEU A 194 5.21 -3.72 -20.43
CA LEU A 194 5.36 -2.27 -20.53
C LEU A 194 6.78 -1.90 -21.00
N LEU A 195 7.81 -2.62 -20.55
CA LEU A 195 9.18 -2.41 -21.01
C LEU A 195 9.34 -2.71 -22.51
N LEU A 196 8.78 -3.82 -23.00
CA LEU A 196 8.77 -4.16 -24.43
C LEU A 196 8.01 -3.11 -25.26
N LYS A 197 6.86 -2.63 -24.76
CA LYS A 197 6.08 -1.59 -25.44
C LYS A 197 6.71 -0.20 -25.36
N SER A 198 7.54 0.07 -24.35
CA SER A 198 8.26 1.35 -24.20
C SER A 198 9.33 1.57 -25.27
N HIS A 199 9.86 0.49 -25.87
CA HIS A 199 10.70 0.59 -27.06
C HIS A 199 9.91 0.88 -28.35
N LEU A 200 8.59 0.66 -28.36
CA LEU A 200 7.70 0.92 -29.49
C LEU A 200 6.89 2.23 -29.39
N PHE A 201 6.88 2.90 -28.22
CA PHE A 201 6.11 4.13 -27.97
C PHE A 201 6.96 5.23 -27.28
N SER A 202 6.47 6.48 -27.28
CA SER A 202 7.20 7.72 -26.99
C SER A 202 8.07 7.76 -25.71
N LYS A 203 9.11 8.62 -25.70
CA LYS A 203 10.04 8.85 -24.55
C LYS A 203 9.34 9.02 -23.19
N GLN A 204 8.13 9.57 -23.16
CA GLN A 204 7.35 9.77 -21.93
C GLN A 204 6.93 8.45 -21.27
N MET A 205 6.56 7.43 -22.06
CA MET A 205 6.14 6.11 -21.57
C MET A 205 7.31 5.31 -20.99
N ALA A 206 8.51 5.49 -21.54
CA ALA A 206 9.74 4.90 -21.01
C ALA A 206 10.15 5.53 -19.66
N TYR A 207 10.01 6.85 -19.54
CA TYR A 207 10.25 7.56 -18.27
C TYR A 207 9.24 7.15 -17.20
N ASP A 208 7.96 7.08 -17.55
CA ASP A 208 6.91 6.58 -16.65
C ASP A 208 7.18 5.14 -16.22
N ALA A 209 7.67 4.27 -17.10
CA ALA A 209 8.06 2.90 -16.75
C ALA A 209 9.20 2.85 -15.71
N MET A 210 10.18 3.76 -15.80
CA MET A 210 11.23 3.88 -14.79
C MET A 210 10.69 4.33 -13.43
N LEU A 211 9.68 5.21 -13.40
CA LEU A 211 9.06 5.71 -12.16
C LEU A 211 8.05 4.74 -11.52
N MET A 212 7.98 3.50 -11.98
CA MET A 212 6.95 2.55 -11.56
C MET A 212 7.48 1.24 -10.99
N HIS A 213 8.78 1.15 -10.70
CA HIS A 213 9.38 -0.02 -10.06
C HIS A 213 10.26 0.39 -8.88
N VAL A 214 10.47 -0.53 -7.95
CA VAL A 214 11.24 -0.32 -6.71
C VAL A 214 12.42 -1.29 -6.70
N PRO A 215 13.58 -0.90 -7.24
CA PRO A 215 14.76 -1.76 -7.31
C PRO A 215 15.22 -2.29 -5.95
N GLU A 216 15.01 -1.51 -4.88
CA GLU A 216 15.44 -1.82 -3.52
C GLU A 216 14.51 -2.81 -2.80
N LEU A 217 13.38 -3.18 -3.42
CA LEU A 217 12.38 -4.07 -2.84
C LEU A 217 12.97 -5.45 -2.57
N ARG A 218 12.77 -5.94 -1.35
CA ARG A 218 13.25 -7.25 -0.89
C ARG A 218 12.09 -8.22 -0.76
N TRP A 219 12.29 -9.45 -1.21
CA TRP A 219 11.35 -10.53 -1.03
C TRP A 219 11.44 -11.05 0.40
N LEU A 220 10.36 -10.87 1.16
CA LEU A 220 10.26 -11.35 2.53
C LEU A 220 9.81 -12.82 2.58
N GLY A 221 9.10 -13.26 1.55
CA GLY A 221 8.52 -14.58 1.41
C GLY A 221 7.11 -14.52 0.81
N VAL A 222 6.31 -15.56 0.91
CA VAL A 222 6.72 -16.86 1.46
C VAL A 222 7.62 -17.59 0.48
N PHE A 223 8.75 -18.10 0.97
CA PHE A 223 9.72 -18.77 0.10
C PHE A 223 9.27 -20.21 -0.18
N PRO A 224 9.52 -20.75 -1.37
CA PRO A 224 9.44 -22.18 -1.62
C PRO A 224 10.19 -23.01 -0.56
N SER A 225 11.35 -22.58 -0.09
CA SER A 225 12.08 -23.27 0.99
C SER A 225 11.39 -23.21 2.38
N ASP A 226 10.41 -22.32 2.58
CA ASP A 226 9.75 -22.14 3.88
C ASP A 226 8.83 -23.33 4.23
N PHE A 227 8.35 -24.13 3.27
CA PHE A 227 7.44 -25.25 3.62
C PHE A 227 8.09 -26.31 4.51
N GLU A 228 9.38 -26.61 4.29
CA GLU A 228 10.14 -27.53 5.13
C GLU A 228 10.49 -26.88 6.47
N LYS A 229 10.87 -25.60 6.44
CA LYS A 229 11.29 -24.86 7.64
C LYS A 229 10.17 -24.71 8.66
N TYR A 230 8.94 -24.49 8.21
CA TYR A 230 7.78 -24.31 9.08
C TYR A 230 6.89 -25.55 9.18
N ASN A 231 7.33 -26.70 8.63
CA ASN A 231 6.58 -27.97 8.64
C ASN A 231 5.13 -27.79 8.21
N LEU A 232 4.91 -27.22 7.01
CA LEU A 232 3.56 -26.99 6.51
C LEU A 232 2.81 -28.32 6.32
N PRO A 233 1.53 -28.40 6.72
CA PRO A 233 0.74 -29.60 6.52
C PRO A 233 0.57 -29.96 5.04
N ASP A 234 0.61 -31.25 4.70
CA ASP A 234 0.50 -31.75 3.32
C ASP A 234 -0.76 -31.25 2.59
N HIS A 235 -1.87 -31.06 3.31
CA HIS A 235 -3.13 -30.57 2.73
C HIS A 235 -3.07 -29.11 2.25
N CYS A 236 -2.07 -28.34 2.67
CA CYS A 236 -1.82 -26.98 2.18
C CYS A 236 -0.89 -26.95 0.97
N LEU A 237 -0.20 -28.05 0.67
CA LEU A 237 0.73 -28.16 -0.43
C LEU A 237 -0.03 -28.58 -1.70
N LEU A 238 0.02 -27.73 -2.72
CA LEU A 238 -0.58 -27.98 -4.01
C LEU A 238 0.49 -28.38 -5.01
N HIS A 239 0.24 -29.38 -5.85
CA HIS A 239 1.15 -29.72 -6.93
C HIS A 239 1.18 -28.65 -8.01
N LEU A 240 2.38 -28.39 -8.56
CA LEU A 240 2.52 -27.53 -9.73
C LEU A 240 1.85 -28.18 -10.94
N THR A 241 0.98 -27.43 -11.61
CA THR A 241 0.41 -27.81 -12.90
C THR A 241 1.46 -27.71 -14.01
N SER A 242 1.17 -28.30 -15.18
CA SER A 242 2.03 -28.16 -16.37
C SER A 242 2.18 -26.69 -16.80
N GLU A 243 1.15 -25.86 -16.59
CA GLU A 243 1.19 -24.42 -16.90
C GLU A 243 2.07 -23.66 -15.90
N ASP A 244 1.97 -23.98 -14.62
CA ASP A 244 2.83 -23.43 -13.57
C ASP A 244 4.31 -23.69 -13.89
N LYS A 245 4.66 -24.94 -14.23
CA LYS A 245 6.04 -25.32 -14.59
C LYS A 245 6.58 -24.53 -15.77
N LYS A 246 5.79 -24.43 -16.86
CA LYS A 246 6.14 -23.61 -18.03
C LYS A 246 6.36 -22.14 -17.66
N LYS A 247 5.54 -21.58 -16.76
CA LYS A 247 5.67 -20.19 -16.29
C LYS A 247 6.96 -20.00 -15.50
N VAL A 248 7.31 -20.93 -14.60
CA VAL A 248 8.57 -20.86 -13.84
C VAL A 248 9.79 -21.00 -14.75
N GLU A 249 9.78 -21.95 -15.69
CA GLU A 249 10.85 -22.11 -16.68
C GLU A 249 11.04 -20.82 -17.52
N ALA A 250 9.93 -20.21 -17.97
CA ALA A 250 9.96 -18.93 -18.66
C ALA A 250 10.54 -17.81 -17.77
N MET A 251 10.22 -17.78 -16.48
CA MET A 251 10.81 -16.82 -15.53
C MET A 251 12.30 -17.05 -15.32
N LEU A 252 12.73 -18.30 -15.17
CA LEU A 252 14.14 -18.67 -15.01
C LEU A 252 14.99 -18.27 -16.23
N SER A 253 14.40 -18.13 -17.41
CA SER A 253 15.14 -17.62 -18.59
C SER A 253 15.38 -16.10 -18.57
N ARG A 254 14.78 -15.34 -17.63
CA ARG A 254 14.92 -13.87 -17.56
C ARG A 254 16.31 -13.48 -17.07
N CYS A 255 17.00 -12.63 -17.85
CA CYS A 255 18.41 -12.27 -17.62
C CYS A 255 18.69 -11.58 -16.27
N TYR A 256 17.75 -10.77 -15.76
CA TYR A 256 17.92 -10.06 -14.48
C TYR A 256 17.95 -11.02 -13.28
N LEU A 257 17.33 -12.20 -13.36
CA LEU A 257 17.39 -13.18 -12.26
C LEU A 257 18.80 -13.76 -12.12
N HIS A 258 19.54 -13.89 -13.21
CA HIS A 258 20.93 -14.35 -13.17
C HIS A 258 21.89 -13.31 -12.60
N LYS A 259 21.68 -12.03 -12.95
CA LYS A 259 22.62 -10.96 -12.64
C LYS A 259 22.32 -10.26 -11.31
N GLU A 260 21.05 -9.96 -11.06
CA GLU A 260 20.62 -9.08 -9.98
C GLU A 260 19.96 -9.84 -8.81
N ALA A 261 19.34 -10.99 -9.08
CA ALA A 261 18.57 -11.73 -8.08
C ALA A 261 18.86 -13.26 -8.05
N PRO A 262 20.12 -13.69 -7.88
CA PRO A 262 20.50 -15.10 -7.91
C PRO A 262 19.84 -15.93 -6.79
N LYS A 263 19.58 -15.32 -5.62
CA LYS A 263 18.86 -16.00 -4.53
C LYS A 263 17.39 -16.25 -4.87
N TRP A 264 16.75 -15.33 -5.58
CA TRP A 264 15.35 -15.49 -6.03
C TRP A 264 15.25 -16.62 -7.07
N ARG A 265 16.26 -16.70 -7.94
CA ARG A 265 16.39 -17.80 -8.90
C ARG A 265 16.46 -19.15 -8.20
N LEU A 266 17.28 -19.27 -7.14
CA LEU A 266 17.43 -20.51 -6.37
C LEU A 266 16.08 -20.98 -5.79
N GLU A 267 15.28 -20.07 -5.23
CA GLU A 267 13.95 -20.39 -4.72
C GLU A 267 12.99 -20.89 -5.82
N LEU A 268 13.05 -20.32 -7.03
CA LEU A 268 12.28 -20.86 -8.16
C LEU A 268 12.75 -22.25 -8.61
N GLU A 269 14.05 -22.52 -8.56
CA GLU A 269 14.61 -23.85 -8.85
C GLU A 269 14.16 -24.87 -7.79
N ILE A 270 14.11 -24.49 -6.51
CA ILE A 270 13.54 -25.30 -5.42
C ILE A 270 12.06 -25.59 -5.69
N MET A 271 11.28 -24.57 -6.09
CA MET A 271 9.86 -24.74 -6.43
C MET A 271 9.67 -25.79 -7.55
N LEU A 272 10.46 -25.73 -8.62
CA LEU A 272 10.42 -26.73 -9.69
C LEU A 272 10.86 -28.12 -9.24
N GLN A 273 11.94 -28.21 -8.47
CA GLN A 273 12.49 -29.47 -7.99
C GLN A 273 11.50 -30.20 -7.08
N LYS A 274 10.86 -29.47 -6.15
CA LYS A 274 9.90 -30.03 -5.21
C LYS A 274 8.54 -30.23 -5.85
N GLY A 275 8.20 -29.44 -6.86
CA GLY A 275 6.96 -29.57 -7.62
C GLY A 275 5.71 -29.18 -6.84
N VAL A 276 5.86 -28.31 -5.82
CA VAL A 276 4.77 -27.84 -4.96
C VAL A 276 4.69 -26.31 -4.91
N LYS A 277 3.49 -25.80 -4.67
CA LYS A 277 3.14 -24.41 -4.40
C LYS A 277 2.18 -24.32 -3.22
N PHE A 278 2.12 -23.16 -2.58
CA PHE A 278 1.22 -22.94 -1.43
C PHE A 278 0.98 -21.45 -1.19
N GLU A 279 -0.14 -21.14 -0.54
CA GLU A 279 -0.56 -19.77 -0.25
C GLU A 279 0.08 -19.24 1.05
N ILE A 280 0.18 -17.92 1.21
CA ILE A 280 0.65 -17.27 2.46
C ILE A 280 -0.15 -17.80 3.66
N GLU A 281 -1.44 -18.03 3.49
CA GLU A 281 -2.38 -18.48 4.51
C GLU A 281 -2.02 -19.87 5.07
N ALA A 282 -1.23 -20.69 4.35
CA ALA A 282 -0.73 -21.97 4.83
C ALA A 282 0.13 -21.83 6.10
N LEU A 283 0.80 -20.69 6.30
CA LEU A 283 1.58 -20.42 7.51
C LEU A 283 0.70 -20.22 8.75
N SER A 284 -0.57 -19.85 8.58
CA SER A 284 -1.49 -19.52 9.67
C SER A 284 -2.45 -20.66 10.02
N VAL A 285 -2.23 -21.88 9.51
CA VAL A 285 -3.10 -23.04 9.73
C VAL A 285 -3.20 -23.39 11.23
N ASN A 286 -2.08 -23.33 11.94
CA ASN A 286 -2.03 -23.68 13.36
C ASN A 286 -2.35 -22.49 14.28
N SER A 287 -2.13 -21.26 13.83
CA SER A 287 -2.42 -20.05 14.59
C SER A 287 -2.70 -18.89 13.64
N LEU A 288 -3.89 -18.30 13.75
CA LEU A 288 -4.35 -17.23 12.87
C LEU A 288 -3.44 -15.99 12.91
N SER A 289 -2.79 -15.73 14.05
CA SER A 289 -1.86 -14.60 14.23
C SER A 289 -0.39 -15.00 14.01
N PHE A 290 -0.09 -16.24 13.61
CA PHE A 290 1.31 -16.67 13.40
C PHE A 290 2.05 -15.74 12.44
N LEU A 291 1.37 -15.32 11.37
CA LEU A 291 1.94 -14.44 10.35
C LEU A 291 2.34 -13.07 10.94
N SER A 292 1.44 -12.45 11.71
CA SER A 292 1.58 -11.10 12.27
C SER A 292 2.44 -11.06 13.54
N ASP A 293 2.40 -12.10 14.36
CA ASP A 293 3.11 -12.16 15.64
C ASP A 293 4.53 -12.71 15.50
N TRP A 294 4.77 -13.63 14.56
CA TRP A 294 6.04 -14.36 14.47
C TRP A 294 6.71 -14.25 13.10
N TYR A 295 6.04 -14.69 12.03
CA TYR A 295 6.71 -14.88 10.75
C TYR A 295 7.30 -13.57 10.18
N ILE A 296 6.47 -12.52 10.04
CA ILE A 296 6.92 -11.24 9.47
C ILE A 296 7.96 -10.57 10.39
N PRO A 297 7.71 -10.36 11.70
CA PRO A 297 8.68 -9.70 12.57
C PRO A 297 10.01 -10.47 12.67
N SER A 298 9.97 -11.80 12.80
CA SER A 298 11.18 -12.63 12.91
C SER A 298 12.03 -12.55 11.65
N LYS A 299 11.44 -12.61 10.45
CA LYS A 299 12.21 -12.52 9.20
C LYS A 299 12.84 -11.14 9.01
N ILE A 300 12.13 -10.06 9.36
CA ILE A 300 12.68 -8.70 9.27
C ILE A 300 13.80 -8.49 10.28
N GLN A 301 13.61 -8.87 11.55
CA GLN A 301 14.59 -8.67 12.61
C GLN A 301 15.87 -9.50 12.40
N ASN A 302 15.74 -10.74 11.92
CA ASN A 302 16.88 -11.62 11.67
C ASN A 302 17.52 -11.43 10.28
N GLY A 303 17.00 -10.51 9.46
CA GLY A 303 17.53 -10.28 8.11
C GLY A 303 17.26 -11.44 7.13
N TYR A 304 16.26 -12.27 7.40
CA TYR A 304 15.89 -13.42 6.55
C TYR A 304 14.95 -12.98 5.42
N TYR A 305 15.46 -12.14 4.54
CA TYR A 305 14.84 -11.71 3.30
C TYR A 305 15.90 -11.69 2.19
N ILE A 306 15.47 -11.74 0.93
CA ILE A 306 16.36 -11.79 -0.24
C ILE A 306 16.01 -10.76 -1.29
#